data_AF-A0A9X1TJD1-F1
#
_entry.id   AF-A0A9X1TJD1-F1
#
_cell.length_a   1.000
_cell.length_b   1.000
_cell.length_c   1.000
_cell.angle_alpha   90.00
_cell.angle_beta   90.00
_cell.angle_gamma   90.00
#
_symmetry.space_group_name_H-M   'P 1'
#
loop_
_entity.id
_entity.type
_entity.pdbx_description
1 polymer ?
#
loop_
_entity_poly.entity_id
_entity_poly.type
_entity_poly.pdbx_seq_one_letter_code
_entity_poly.pdbx_strand_id
1 'polypeptide(L)'
;MARDIGMAPDAKVYRAVIIKSYADGSVFTAYEGPYDKIGSARARVTFWENHFAKRDNGDKATGHVEQCQPAWEKAPDRARRRTARTSAASGDEAPKDPVALIRAAIAQRRGMHGSHAADLLAEHGFTEEADRIRAEVRAQMGHLSAKQALQLLTAAPADGTDR
;
A
#
# COMPACT_ATOMS: atom_id res chain seq x y z
N MET A 1 -4.25 -10.94 -1.19
CA MET A 1 -5.60 -11.46 -1.52
C MET A 1 -6.30 -10.40 -2.35
N ALA A 2 -6.49 -10.64 -3.65
CA ALA A 2 -7.32 -9.78 -4.47
C ALA A 2 -8.79 -9.98 -4.06
N ARG A 3 -9.57 -8.91 -4.02
CA ARG A 3 -11.01 -8.97 -3.80
C ARG A 3 -11.67 -8.52 -5.10
N ASP A 4 -12.32 -9.45 -5.78
CA ASP A 4 -13.08 -9.14 -6.98
C ASP A 4 -14.47 -8.67 -6.60
N ILE A 5 -14.93 -7.59 -7.22
CA ILE A 5 -16.32 -7.12 -7.11
C ILE A 5 -16.96 -7.41 -8.46
N GLY A 6 -17.52 -8.62 -8.61
CA GLY A 6 -18.28 -9.00 -9.79
C GLY A 6 -19.61 -8.27 -9.80
N MET A 7 -19.70 -7.19 -10.58
CA MET A 7 -20.91 -6.37 -10.67
C MET A 7 -21.20 -5.99 -12.12
N ALA A 8 -22.44 -6.15 -12.57
CA ALA A 8 -22.86 -5.71 -13.89
C ALA A 8 -22.75 -4.18 -14.01
N PRO A 9 -22.48 -3.63 -15.22
CA PRO A 9 -22.33 -2.18 -15.43
C PRO A 9 -23.53 -1.35 -14.99
N ASP A 10 -24.72 -1.94 -15.00
CA ASP A 10 -25.99 -1.34 -14.64
C ASP A 10 -26.52 -1.81 -13.27
N ALA A 11 -25.74 -2.57 -12.51
CA ALA A 11 -26.25 -3.14 -11.27
C ALA A 11 -26.56 -2.05 -10.24
N LYS A 12 -27.65 -2.26 -9.51
CA LYS A 12 -28.04 -1.42 -8.38
C LYS A 12 -27.30 -1.90 -7.15
N VAL A 13 -26.71 -0.96 -6.41
CA VAL A 13 -26.21 -1.20 -5.06
C VAL A 13 -27.10 -0.51 -4.06
N TYR A 14 -27.19 -1.09 -2.88
CA TYR A 14 -28.02 -0.60 -1.79
C TYR A 14 -27.14 -0.31 -0.58
N ARG A 15 -27.45 0.72 0.19
CA ARG A 15 -26.85 0.94 1.50
C ARG A 15 -27.93 1.17 2.56
N ALA A 16 -27.68 0.70 3.77
CA ALA A 16 -28.50 1.02 4.92
C ALA A 16 -27.96 2.30 5.57
N VAL A 17 -28.84 3.27 5.80
CA VAL A 17 -28.54 4.49 6.55
C VAL A 17 -29.21 4.35 7.91
N ILE A 18 -28.39 4.23 8.96
CA ILE A 18 -28.82 3.97 10.33
C ILE A 18 -28.55 5.20 11.18
N ILE A 19 -29.58 5.78 11.77
CA ILE A 19 -29.45 6.88 12.72
C ILE A 19 -29.57 6.27 14.12
N LYS A 20 -28.51 6.40 14.92
CA LYS A 20 -28.43 5.92 16.29
C LYS A 20 -28.51 7.13 17.22
N SER A 21 -29.44 7.11 18.17
CA SER A 21 -29.56 8.10 19.24
C SER A 21 -29.24 7.40 20.55
N TYR A 22 -28.37 7.98 21.36
CA TYR A 22 -27.96 7.41 22.63
C TYR A 22 -28.60 8.15 23.81
N ALA A 23 -28.63 7.50 24.96
CA ALA A 23 -29.23 8.06 26.18
C ALA A 23 -28.58 9.37 26.65
N ASP A 24 -27.31 9.61 26.30
CA ASP A 24 -26.59 10.86 26.56
C ASP A 24 -26.99 12.02 25.61
N GLY A 25 -27.91 11.77 24.68
CA GLY A 25 -28.37 12.74 23.68
C GLY A 25 -27.51 12.78 22.42
N SER A 26 -26.40 12.04 22.34
CA SER A 26 -25.58 11.97 21.14
C SER A 26 -26.30 11.24 20.00
N VAL A 27 -26.05 11.69 18.77
CA VAL A 27 -26.64 11.11 17.55
C VAL A 27 -25.53 10.79 16.56
N PHE A 28 -25.59 9.59 15.99
CA PHE A 28 -24.59 9.11 15.02
C PHE A 28 -25.27 8.42 13.84
N THR A 29 -24.89 8.81 12.62
CA THR A 29 -25.36 8.16 11.38
C THR A 29 -24.31 7.16 10.89
N ALA A 30 -24.69 5.88 10.81
CA ALA A 30 -23.89 4.82 10.23
C ALA A 30 -24.37 4.49 8.81
N TYR A 31 -23.42 4.35 7.88
CA TYR A 31 -23.68 3.89 6.51
C TYR A 31 -23.13 2.48 6.36
N GLU A 32 -24.00 1.50 6.12
CA GLU A 32 -23.60 0.10 5.92
C GLU A 32 -23.87 -0.35 4.49
N GLY A 33 -22.91 -1.01 3.86
CA GLY A 33 -22.93 -1.42 2.45
C GLY A 33 -21.60 -1.17 1.75
N PRO A 34 -21.55 -1.24 0.41
CA PRO A 34 -22.68 -1.50 -0.50
C PRO A 34 -23.15 -2.96 -0.45
N TYR A 35 -24.45 -3.17 -0.64
CA TYR A 35 -25.10 -4.47 -0.79
C TYR A 35 -25.60 -4.66 -2.23
N ASP A 36 -25.52 -5.89 -2.72
CA ASP A 36 -26.03 -6.32 -4.03
C ASP A 36 -27.56 -6.49 -4.04
N LYS A 37 -28.18 -6.68 -2.88
CA LYS A 37 -29.62 -6.90 -2.71
C LYS A 37 -30.24 -5.93 -1.73
N ILE A 38 -31.39 -5.36 -2.09
CA ILE A 38 -32.17 -4.47 -1.21
C ILE A 38 -32.57 -5.16 0.10
N GLY A 39 -32.85 -6.47 0.06
CA GLY A 39 -33.20 -7.25 1.25
C GLY A 39 -32.09 -7.27 2.30
N SER A 40 -30.82 -7.38 1.86
CA SER A 40 -29.66 -7.34 2.74
C SER A 40 -29.55 -5.98 3.44
N ALA A 41 -29.74 -4.88 2.72
CA ALA A 41 -29.74 -3.53 3.31
C ALA A 41 -30.89 -3.35 4.31
N ARG A 42 -32.11 -3.79 3.96
CA ARG A 42 -33.28 -3.74 4.87
C ARG A 42 -33.04 -4.54 6.14
N ALA A 43 -32.46 -5.73 6.03
CA ALA A 43 -32.14 -6.57 7.18
C ALA A 43 -31.21 -5.87 8.18
N ARG A 44 -30.31 -4.99 7.71
CA ARG A 44 -29.45 -4.19 8.60
C ARG A 44 -30.20 -3.09 9.35
N VAL A 45 -31.15 -2.42 8.69
CA VAL A 45 -32.05 -1.46 9.36
C VAL A 45 -32.80 -2.15 10.49
N THR A 46 -33.51 -3.23 10.16
CA THR A 46 -34.28 -4.02 11.14
C THR A 46 -33.39 -4.60 12.25
N PHE A 47 -32.18 -5.05 11.92
CA PHE A 47 -31.23 -5.53 12.93
C PHE A 47 -30.93 -4.47 13.97
N TRP A 48 -30.58 -3.24 13.56
CA TRP A 48 -30.21 -2.18 14.51
C TRP A 48 -31.40 -1.68 15.33
N GLU A 49 -32.57 -1.53 14.71
CA GLU A 49 -33.82 -1.19 15.41
C GLU A 49 -34.10 -2.22 16.51
N ASN A 50 -34.07 -3.51 16.18
CA ASN A 50 -34.28 -4.59 17.15
C ASN A 50 -33.15 -4.69 18.19
N HIS A 51 -31.92 -4.43 17.80
CA HIS A 51 -30.76 -4.47 18.70
C HIS A 51 -30.85 -3.40 19.78
N PHE A 52 -31.27 -2.19 19.41
CA PHE A 52 -31.44 -1.09 20.34
C PHE A 52 -32.71 -1.24 21.19
N ALA A 53 -33.82 -1.70 20.59
CA ALA A 53 -35.05 -1.98 21.33
C ALA A 53 -34.87 -2.99 22.48
N LYS A 54 -33.89 -3.90 22.38
CA LYS A 54 -33.57 -4.89 23.43
C LYS A 54 -32.73 -4.36 24.59
N ARG A 55 -32.12 -3.18 24.48
CA ARG A 55 -31.16 -2.67 25.48
C ARG A 55 -31.80 -2.01 26.70
N ASP A 56 -33.08 -1.63 26.60
CA ASP A 56 -33.85 -0.94 27.66
C ASP A 56 -33.07 0.14 28.43
N ASN A 57 -32.26 0.91 27.72
CA ASN A 57 -31.33 1.90 28.30
C ASN A 57 -31.56 3.32 27.74
N GLY A 58 -32.64 3.53 26.98
CA GLY A 58 -32.94 4.81 26.33
C GLY A 58 -32.30 5.00 24.96
N ASP A 59 -31.37 4.13 24.54
CA ASP A 59 -30.82 4.17 23.19
C ASP A 59 -31.89 3.81 22.14
N LYS A 60 -31.88 4.49 21.00
CA LYS A 60 -32.76 4.20 19.85
C LYS A 60 -31.98 4.10 18.55
N ALA A 61 -32.48 3.29 17.63
CA ALA A 61 -32.02 3.30 16.25
C ALA A 61 -33.23 3.39 15.32
N THR A 62 -33.07 4.12 14.22
CA THR A 62 -33.99 4.14 13.09
C THR A 62 -33.17 4.07 11.80
N GLY A 63 -33.79 3.77 10.67
CA GLY A 63 -33.08 3.83 9.41
C GLY A 63 -33.93 3.75 8.17
N HIS A 64 -33.26 3.88 7.04
CA HIS A 64 -33.84 3.68 5.71
C HIS A 64 -32.78 3.09 4.77
N VAL A 65 -33.23 2.66 3.60
CA VAL A 65 -32.34 2.12 2.56
C VAL A 65 -32.24 3.13 1.43
N GLU A 66 -31.01 3.41 1.02
CA GLU A 66 -30.74 4.18 -0.19
C GLU A 66 -30.29 3.24 -1.32
N GLN A 67 -30.66 3.60 -2.54
CA GLN A 67 -30.26 2.90 -3.76
C GLN A 67 -29.32 3.80 -4.56
N CYS A 68 -28.25 3.23 -5.06
CA CYS A 68 -27.32 3.86 -6.00
C CYS A 68 -27.15 2.97 -7.23
N GLN A 69 -27.07 3.58 -8.41
CA GLN A 69 -26.60 2.92 -9.63
C GLN A 69 -25.26 3.58 -9.97
N PRO A 70 -24.13 2.95 -9.60
CA PRO A 70 -22.84 3.59 -9.73
C PRO A 70 -22.42 3.65 -11.19
N ALA A 71 -21.95 4.82 -11.62
CA ALA A 71 -21.21 4.98 -12.86
C ALA A 71 -19.72 4.87 -12.53
N TRP A 72 -19.03 3.91 -13.14
CA TRP A 72 -17.60 3.76 -12.97
C TRP A 72 -16.87 4.64 -13.98
N GLU A 73 -16.16 5.63 -13.46
CA GLU A 73 -15.19 6.36 -14.25
C GLU A 73 -13.82 5.73 -14.07
N LYS A 74 -13.05 5.67 -15.16
CA LYS A 74 -11.65 5.27 -15.06
C LYS A 74 -10.96 6.30 -14.17
N ALA A 75 -10.53 5.89 -12.98
CA ALA A 75 -9.66 6.72 -12.17
C ALA A 75 -8.46 7.13 -13.03
N PRO A 76 -7.97 8.38 -12.92
CA PRO A 76 -6.78 8.77 -13.65
C PRO A 76 -5.71 7.71 -13.38
N ASP A 77 -5.02 7.28 -14.43
CA ASP A 77 -3.87 6.43 -14.23
C ASP A 77 -3.00 7.19 -13.23
N ARG A 78 -2.86 6.67 -12.01
CA ARG A 78 -1.78 7.11 -11.14
C ARG A 78 -0.58 6.80 -12.00
N ALA A 79 0.02 7.84 -12.59
CA ALA A 79 1.27 7.71 -13.32
C ALA A 79 2.08 6.78 -12.44
N ARG A 80 2.33 5.56 -12.93
CA ARG A 80 3.16 4.64 -12.17
C ARG A 80 4.37 5.49 -11.89
N ARG A 81 4.65 5.78 -10.64
CA ARG A 81 5.95 6.31 -10.25
C ARG A 81 6.96 5.18 -10.39
N ARG A 82 6.91 4.45 -11.52
CA ARG A 82 8.09 4.05 -12.27
C ARG A 82 8.86 5.34 -12.39
N THR A 83 9.98 5.39 -11.70
CA THR A 83 11.01 6.41 -11.76
C THR A 83 11.48 6.57 -13.21
N ALA A 84 10.63 7.10 -14.09
CA ALA A 84 11.05 7.80 -15.28
C ALA A 84 11.45 9.21 -14.82
N ARG A 85 12.59 9.27 -14.13
CA ARG A 85 13.32 10.52 -13.96
C ARG A 85 14.35 10.57 -15.08
N THR A 86 13.84 10.67 -16.29
CA THR A 86 14.68 10.97 -17.45
C THR A 86 14.95 12.46 -17.42
N SER A 87 16.21 12.78 -17.12
CA SER A 87 16.97 13.97 -17.53
C SER A 87 16.27 15.34 -17.46
N ALA A 88 16.60 16.10 -16.42
CA ALA A 88 16.87 17.54 -16.57
C ALA A 88 17.72 18.03 -15.38
N ALA A 89 19.03 18.19 -15.66
CA ALA A 89 19.97 19.13 -15.08
C ALA A 89 19.90 19.45 -13.57
N SER A 90 20.84 18.86 -12.82
CA SER A 90 21.67 19.59 -11.86
C SER A 90 23.04 18.93 -11.90
N GLY A 91 24.05 19.67 -12.34
CA GLY A 91 25.40 19.17 -12.53
C GLY A 91 26.10 18.92 -11.20
N ASP A 92 26.03 17.68 -10.74
CA ASP A 92 27.07 17.09 -9.90
C ASP A 92 27.51 15.81 -10.60
N GLU A 93 28.82 15.67 -10.81
CA GLU A 93 29.44 14.51 -11.40
C GLU A 93 28.94 13.24 -10.68
N ALA A 94 28.28 12.34 -11.42
CA ALA A 94 27.78 11.10 -10.84
C ALA A 94 28.93 10.39 -10.12
N PRO A 95 28.75 9.96 -8.85
CA PRO A 95 29.82 9.28 -8.14
C PRO A 95 30.22 8.03 -8.94
N LYS A 96 31.45 8.01 -9.44
CA LYS A 96 32.05 6.90 -10.22
C LYS A 96 32.31 5.64 -9.37
N ASP A 97 31.98 5.70 -8.08
CA ASP A 97 32.20 4.63 -7.11
C ASP A 97 30.86 4.14 -6.52
N PRO A 98 30.49 2.85 -6.72
CA PRO A 98 29.27 2.26 -6.18
C PRO A 98 29.23 2.27 -4.65
N VAL A 99 30.39 2.21 -3.98
CA VAL A 99 30.50 2.24 -2.51
C VAL A 99 30.15 3.63 -1.99
N ALA A 100 30.70 4.69 -2.60
CA ALA A 100 30.37 6.07 -2.26
C ALA A 100 28.87 6.37 -2.44
N LEU A 101 28.27 5.84 -3.51
CA LEU A 101 26.84 6.02 -3.81
C LEU A 101 25.93 5.43 -2.72
N ILE A 102 26.18 4.19 -2.29
CA ILE A 102 25.39 3.56 -1.21
C ILE A 102 25.65 4.26 0.12
N ARG A 103 26.89 4.66 0.42
CA ARG A 103 27.24 5.38 1.65
C ARG A 103 26.47 6.70 1.76
N ALA A 104 26.41 7.49 0.69
CA ALA A 104 25.65 8.73 0.64
C ALA A 104 24.14 8.49 0.83
N ALA A 105 23.59 7.45 0.21
CA ALA A 105 22.17 7.12 0.35
C ALA A 105 21.79 6.66 1.77
N ILE A 106 22.64 5.88 2.43
CA ILE A 106 22.45 5.47 3.83
C ILE A 106 22.47 6.69 4.77
N ALA A 107 23.35 7.66 4.52
CA ALA A 107 23.43 8.87 5.34
C ALA A 107 22.15 9.72 5.23
N GLN A 108 21.51 9.75 4.06
CA GLN A 108 20.30 10.54 3.81
C GLN A 108 19.00 9.83 4.21
N ARG A 109 18.99 8.48 4.31
CA ARG A 109 17.77 7.69 4.53
C ARG A 109 17.93 6.69 5.67
N ARG A 110 17.12 6.84 6.72
CA ARG A 110 17.04 5.85 7.80
C ARG A 110 16.31 4.59 7.32
N GLY A 111 16.87 3.41 7.63
CA GLY A 111 16.20 2.12 7.39
C GLY A 111 16.25 1.59 5.95
N MET A 112 17.28 1.93 5.18
CA MET A 112 17.43 1.46 3.81
C MET A 112 17.72 -0.06 3.74
N HIS A 113 16.96 -0.78 2.90
CA HIS A 113 17.12 -2.21 2.63
C HIS A 113 18.12 -2.48 1.49
N GLY A 114 18.70 -3.68 1.47
CA GLY A 114 19.64 -4.13 0.44
C GLY A 114 19.04 -4.14 -0.97
N SER A 115 17.74 -4.44 -1.11
CA SER A 115 17.03 -4.31 -2.40
C SER A 115 17.06 -2.88 -2.93
N HIS A 116 16.82 -1.89 -2.07
CA HIS A 116 16.89 -0.48 -2.45
C HIS A 116 18.33 -0.05 -2.79
N ALA A 117 19.34 -0.68 -2.17
CA ALA A 117 20.74 -0.43 -2.51
C ALA A 117 21.06 -0.97 -3.91
N ALA A 118 20.60 -2.17 -4.25
CA ALA A 118 20.76 -2.72 -5.59
C ALA A 118 20.05 -1.90 -6.67
N ASP A 119 18.83 -1.43 -6.41
CA ASP A 119 18.09 -0.59 -7.35
C ASP A 119 18.79 0.76 -7.58
N LEU A 120 19.32 1.38 -6.52
CA LEU A 120 20.10 2.61 -6.62
C LEU A 120 21.34 2.43 -7.50
N LEU A 121 22.07 1.32 -7.35
CA LEU A 121 23.26 1.02 -8.16
C LEU A 121 22.90 0.79 -9.64
N ALA A 122 21.84 0.03 -9.90
CA ALA A 122 21.36 -0.22 -11.26
C ALA A 122 20.91 1.08 -11.96
N GLU A 123 20.25 1.98 -11.23
CA GLU A 123 19.87 3.31 -11.74
C GLU A 123 21.10 4.17 -12.13
N HIS A 124 22.27 3.90 -11.56
CA HIS A 124 23.53 4.62 -11.83
C HIS A 124 24.52 3.84 -12.71
N GLY A 125 24.09 2.72 -13.30
CA GLY A 125 24.90 1.93 -14.25
C GLY A 125 25.83 0.88 -13.63
N PHE A 126 25.80 0.69 -12.31
CA PHE A 126 26.59 -0.32 -11.59
C PHE A 126 25.85 -1.66 -11.54
N THR A 127 25.65 -2.26 -12.72
CA THR A 127 24.80 -3.46 -12.88
C THR A 127 25.39 -4.70 -12.23
N GLU A 128 26.72 -4.87 -12.28
CA GLU A 128 27.41 -6.03 -11.69
C GLU A 128 27.32 -6.02 -10.17
N GLU A 129 27.52 -4.86 -9.54
CA GLU A 129 27.35 -4.65 -8.10
C GLU A 129 25.89 -4.83 -7.68
N ALA A 130 24.95 -4.30 -8.47
CA ALA A 130 23.53 -4.45 -8.22
C ALA A 130 23.11 -5.93 -8.23
N ASP A 131 23.63 -6.71 -9.18
CA ASP A 131 23.32 -8.13 -9.29
C ASP A 131 23.96 -8.97 -8.18
N ARG A 132 25.18 -8.62 -7.75
CA ARG A 132 25.79 -9.19 -6.53
C ARG A 132 24.92 -8.97 -5.30
N ILE A 133 24.43 -7.74 -5.08
CA ILE A 133 23.54 -7.45 -3.95
C ILE A 133 22.19 -8.17 -4.10
N ARG A 134 21.60 -8.23 -5.30
CA ARG A 134 20.33 -8.96 -5.52
C ARG A 134 20.47 -10.45 -5.24
N ALA A 135 21.59 -11.06 -5.64
CA ALA A 135 21.87 -12.45 -5.34
C ALA A 135 21.88 -12.69 -3.83
N GLU A 136 22.55 -11.81 -3.07
CA GLU A 136 22.62 -11.92 -1.61
C GLU A 136 21.27 -11.63 -0.93
N VAL A 137 20.52 -10.63 -1.39
CA VAL A 137 19.15 -10.36 -0.91
C VAL A 137 18.28 -11.60 -1.07
N ARG A 138 18.39 -12.32 -2.20
CA ARG A 138 17.65 -13.58 -2.42
C ARG A 138 18.16 -14.69 -1.50
N ALA A 139 19.47 -14.85 -1.36
CA ALA A 139 20.07 -15.84 -0.47
C ALA A 139 19.61 -15.66 0.99
N GLN A 140 19.47 -14.41 1.44
CA GLN A 140 19.01 -14.06 2.79
C GLN A 140 17.49 -13.87 2.90
N MET A 141 16.69 -14.32 1.92
CA MET A 141 15.22 -14.19 1.91
C MET A 141 14.71 -12.76 2.17
N GLY A 142 15.44 -11.73 1.71
CA GLY A 142 15.09 -10.33 1.88
C GLY A 142 15.64 -9.65 3.14
N HIS A 143 16.34 -10.39 4.02
CA HIS A 143 16.87 -9.88 5.29
C HIS A 143 18.25 -9.21 5.18
N LEU A 144 18.50 -8.46 4.10
CA LEU A 144 19.73 -7.72 3.91
C LEU A 144 19.49 -6.21 4.10
N SER A 145 20.27 -5.56 4.97
CA SER A 145 20.29 -4.10 5.11
C SER A 145 21.24 -3.45 4.10
N ALA A 146 21.04 -2.15 3.82
CA ALA A 146 21.94 -1.41 2.93
C ALA A 146 23.39 -1.33 3.49
N LYS A 147 23.57 -1.40 4.81
CA LYS A 147 24.91 -1.44 5.43
C LYS A 147 25.63 -2.77 5.15
N GLN A 148 24.90 -3.88 5.20
CA GLN A 148 25.45 -5.19 4.81
C GLN A 148 25.71 -5.24 3.31
N ALA A 149 24.85 -4.65 2.49
CA ALA A 149 25.09 -4.51 1.06
C ALA A 149 26.37 -3.71 0.76
N LEU A 150 26.63 -2.62 1.50
CA LEU A 150 27.88 -1.87 1.41
C LEU A 150 29.10 -2.73 1.77
N GLN A 151 28.98 -3.56 2.82
CA GLN A 151 30.06 -4.47 3.23
C GLN A 151 30.42 -5.48 2.14
N LEU A 152 29.42 -6.02 1.42
CA LEU A 152 29.64 -6.96 0.30
C LEU A 152 30.42 -6.33 -0.85
N LEU A 153 30.26 -5.02 -1.08
CA LEU A 153 30.99 -4.31 -2.14
C LEU A 153 32.40 -3.92 -1.72
N THR A 154 32.62 -3.67 -0.43
CA THR A 154 33.95 -3.36 0.11
C THR A 154 34.79 -4.59 0.41
N ALA A 155 34.15 -5.75 0.62
CA ALA A 155 34.85 -7.01 0.69
C ALA A 155 35.35 -7.33 -0.72
N ALA A 156 36.66 -7.18 -0.94
CA ALA A 156 37.30 -7.61 -2.18
C ALA A 156 36.87 -9.06 -2.50
N PRO A 157 36.73 -9.45 -3.79
CA PRO A 157 36.67 -10.87 -4.11
C PRO A 157 37.89 -11.52 -3.46
N ALA A 158 37.69 -12.63 -2.75
CA ALA A 158 38.81 -13.40 -2.26
C ALA A 158 39.66 -13.83 -3.47
N ASP A 159 40.79 -13.17 -3.65
CA ASP A 159 41.87 -13.65 -4.50
C ASP A 159 42.33 -15.02 -3.97
N GLY A 160 42.40 -16.01 -4.87
CA GLY A 160 42.97 -17.34 -4.64
C GLY A 160 42.21 -18.41 -5.42
N THR A 161 42.71 -19.00 -6.51
CA THR A 161 44.12 -19.33 -6.79
C THR A 161 44.42 -19.47 -8.28
N ASP A 162 45.63 -19.03 -8.58
CA ASP A 162 46.54 -19.28 -9.71
C ASP A 162 46.87 -20.78 -9.88
N ARG A 163 47.13 -21.19 -11.13
CA ARG A 163 47.79 -22.42 -11.66
C ARG A 163 47.50 -23.81 -11.08
#